data_AF-A0A8R7UEF9-F1
#
_entry.id   AF-A0A8R7UEF9-F1
#
_cell.length_a   1.000
_cell.length_b   1.000
_cell.length_c   1.000
_cell.angle_alpha   90.00
_cell.angle_beta   90.00
_cell.angle_gamma   90.00
#
_symmetry.space_group_name_H-M   'P 1'
#
loop_
_entity.id
_entity.type
_entity.pdbx_description
1 polymer ?
#
loop_
_entity_poly.entity_id
_entity_poly.type
_entity_poly.pdbx_seq_one_letter_code
_entity_poly.pdbx_strand_id
1 'polypeptide(L)' 'MERVMVVGLWCGHPDRSLRPSIRQAVSVLRFEMPLPSLPAKMPVATYMPQPSAEDSFGTSDASSGTGSIEATTNSAQT' A
#
# COMPACT_ATOMS: atom_id res chain seq x y z
N MET A 1 -11.34 -1.82 -18.61
CA MET A 1 -10.12 -2.48 -18.09
C MET A 1 -9.06 -1.47 -17.65
N GLU A 2 -8.94 -0.34 -18.35
CA GLU A 2 -8.02 0.77 -18.05
C GLU A 2 -7.93 1.16 -16.56
N ARG A 3 -9.06 1.29 -15.86
CA ARG A 3 -9.08 1.63 -14.42
C ARG A 3 -8.25 0.68 -13.54
N VAL A 4 -8.31 -0.62 -13.82
CA VAL A 4 -7.53 -1.62 -13.08
C VAL A 4 -6.03 -1.45 -13.37
N MET A 5 -5.68 -1.14 -14.63
CA MET A 5 -4.29 -0.90 -15.03
C MET A 5 -3.74 0.37 -14.39
N VAL A 6 -4.51 1.46 -14.40
CA VAL A 6 -4.14 2.74 -13.78
C VAL A 6 -3.98 2.60 -12.27
N VAL A 7 -4.91 1.94 -11.59
CA VAL A 7 -4.82 1.67 -10.14
C VAL A 7 -3.62 0.75 -9.83
N GLY A 8 -3.40 -0.29 -10.62
CA GLY A 8 -2.25 -1.18 -10.47
C GLY A 8 -0.91 -0.44 -10.58
N LEU A 9 -0.78 0.44 -11.57
CA LEU A 9 0.41 1.29 -11.73
C LEU A 9 0.58 2.27 -10.57
N TRP A 10 -0.51 2.87 -10.09
CA TRP A 10 -0.50 3.80 -8.96
C TRP A 10 -0.07 3.12 -7.65
N CYS A 11 -0.56 1.90 -7.40
CA CYS A 11 -0.14 1.06 -6.28
C CYS A 11 1.34 0.63 -6.38
N GLY A 12 1.88 0.52 -7.60
CA GLY A 12 3.25 0.12 -7.88
C GLY A 12 4.30 1.23 -7.81
N HIS A 13 3.96 2.43 -7.31
CA HIS A 13 4.90 3.56 -7.30
C HIS A 13 6.18 3.25 -6.50
N PRO A 14 7.38 3.63 -6.99
CA PRO A 14 8.62 3.53 -6.20
C PRO A 14 8.61 4.32 -4.89
N ASP A 15 7.88 5.43 -4.82
CA ASP A 15 7.75 6.23 -3.59
C ASP A 15 6.52 5.77 -2.81
N ARG A 16 6.74 5.36 -1.55
CA ARG A 16 5.68 4.90 -0.65
C ARG A 16 4.68 6.01 -0.31
N SER A 17 5.10 7.27 -0.28
CA SER A 17 4.23 8.41 0.03
C SER A 17 3.21 8.70 -1.08
N LEU A 18 3.55 8.30 -2.31
CA LEU A 18 2.72 8.49 -3.50
C LEU A 18 1.84 7.27 -3.82
N ARG A 19 1.99 6.17 -3.08
CA ARG A 19 1.09 5.00 -3.19
C ARG A 19 -0.26 5.33 -2.56
N PRO A 20 -1.39 5.03 -3.23
CA PRO A 20 -2.70 5.23 -2.65
C PRO A 20 -2.95 4.26 -1.49
N SER A 21 -3.79 4.68 -0.54
CA SER A 21 -4.35 3.75 0.44
C SER A 21 -5.25 2.71 -0.23
N ILE A 22 -5.41 1.53 0.39
CA ILE A 22 -6.30 0.49 -0.13
C ILE A 22 -7.74 0.99 -0.30
N ARG A 23 -8.21 1.87 0.59
CA ARG A 23 -9.54 2.48 0.51
C ARG A 23 -9.68 3.35 -0.74
N GLN A 24 -8.69 4.17 -1.04
CA GLN A 24 -8.68 5.00 -2.25
C GLN A 24 -8.65 4.14 -3.53
N ALA A 25 -7.79 3.13 -3.57
CA ALA A 25 -7.70 2.21 -4.69
C ALA A 25 -9.05 1.51 -4.95
N VAL A 26 -9.70 1.01 -3.90
CA VAL A 26 -11.02 0.36 -3.99
C VAL A 26 -12.11 1.35 -4.43
N SER A 27 -12.13 2.58 -3.92
CA SER A 27 -13.10 3.60 -4.37
C SER A 27 -12.94 3.96 -5.86
N VAL A 28 -11.71 4.05 -6.39
CA VAL A 28 -11.48 4.26 -7.83
C VAL A 28 -11.93 3.03 -8.64
N LEU A 29 -11.67 1.82 -8.15
CA LEU A 29 -12.13 0.57 -8.79
C LEU A 29 -13.66 0.44 -8.81
N ARG A 30 -14.34 0.96 -7.78
CA ARG A 30 -15.81 1.01 -7.65
C ARG A 30 -16.46 2.19 -8.38
N PHE A 31 -15.67 3.05 -9.02
CA PHE A 31 -16.12 4.28 -9.71
C PHE A 31 -16.73 5.33 -8.77
N GLU A 32 -16.44 5.25 -7.48
CA GLU A 32 -16.85 6.23 -6.47
C GLU A 32 -15.93 7.46 -6.45
N MET A 33 -14.76 7.37 -7.11
CA MET A 33 -13.77 8.42 -7.19
C MET A 33 -13.24 8.53 -8.64
N PRO A 34 -12.90 9.74 -9.13
CA PRO A 34 -12.26 9.89 -10.43
C PRO A 34 -10.92 9.14 -10.51
N LEU A 35 -10.53 8.79 -11.73
CA LEU A 35 -9.22 8.21 -12.01
C LEU A 35 -8.11 9.23 -11.69
N PRO A 36 -7.04 8.81 -11.02
CA PRO A 36 -5.85 9.66 -10.87
C PRO A 36 -5.24 9.95 -12.24
N SER A 37 -4.78 11.19 -12.48
CA SER A 37 -3.98 11.50 -13.67
C SER A 37 -2.56 10.99 -13.45
N LEU A 38 -2.25 9.78 -13.91
CA LEU A 38 -0.88 9.29 -13.89
C LEU A 38 -0.09 9.86 -15.07
N PRO A 39 1.19 10.24 -14.87
CA PRO A 39 2.07 10.63 -15.97
C PRO A 39 2.27 9.45 -16.92
N ALA A 40 2.36 9.73 -18.23
CA ALA A 40 2.55 8.70 -19.26
C ALA A 40 3.88 7.94 -19.14
N LYS A 41 4.88 8.54 -18.47
CA LYS A 41 6.17 7.91 -18.20
C LYS A 41 6.22 7.52 -16.72
N MET A 42 6.44 6.24 -16.44
CA MET A 42 6.67 5.78 -15.07
C MET A 42 7.95 6.44 -14.53
N PRO A 43 7.93 7.06 -13.34
CA PRO A 43 9.12 7.67 -12.77
C PRO A 43 10.19 6.59 -12.53
N VAL A 44 11.43 6.91 -12.89
CA VAL A 44 12.57 6.02 -12.62
C VAL A 44 12.67 5.86 -11.11
N ALA A 45 12.76 4.61 -10.66
CA ALA A 45 12.96 4.29 -9.25
C ALA A 45 14.31 4.89 -8.82
N THR A 46 14.25 6.09 -8.26
CA THR A 46 15.39 6.70 -7.60
C THR A 46 15.37 6.14 -6.20
N TYR A 47 15.94 4.94 -6.03
CA TYR A 47 16.19 4.37 -4.72
C TYR A 47 17.24 5.25 -4.06
N MET A 48 16.80 6.32 -3.40
CA MET A 48 17.67 7.02 -2.47
C MET A 48 18.11 5.97 -1.45
N PRO A 49 19.42 5.73 -1.28
CA PRO A 49 19.89 4.92 -0.18
C PRO A 49 19.25 5.49 1.07
N GLN A 50 18.44 4.69 1.77
CA GLN A 50 18.07 5.07 3.12
C GLN A 50 19.40 5.35 3.83
N PRO A 51 19.58 6.50 4.51
CA PRO A 51 20.80 6.74 5.26
C PRO A 51 21.01 5.50 6.12
N SER A 52 22.14 4.82 5.89
CA SER A 52 22.51 3.61 6.61
C SER A 52 22.45 3.97 8.08
N ALA A 53 21.41 3.51 8.77
CA ALA A 53 21.44 3.44 10.22
C ALA A 53 22.55 2.42 10.51
N GLU A 54 23.72 2.98 10.79
CA GLU A 54 24.83 2.29 11.40
C GLU A 54 24.32 1.36 12.51
N ASP A 55 24.77 0.12 12.41
CA ASP A 55 24.47 -1.06 13.22
C ASP A 55 23.79 -0.81 14.58
N SER A 56 22.56 -1.30 14.69
CA SER A 56 22.07 -1.87 15.94
C SER A 56 21.24 -3.09 15.61
N PHE A 57 21.93 -4.20 15.40
CA PHE A 57 21.35 -5.54 15.49
C PHE A 57 20.85 -5.75 16.92
N GLY A 58 19.65 -5.28 17.21
CA GLY A 58 18.91 -5.71 18.38
C GLY A 58 18.54 -7.17 18.18
N THR A 59 19.32 -8.07 18.77
CA THR A 59 18.88 -9.45 18.99
C THR A 59 17.51 -9.41 19.64
N SER A 60 16.48 -9.74 18.88
CA SER A 60 15.14 -9.96 19.40
C SER A 60 14.88 -11.44 19.22
N ASP A 61 14.93 -12.15 20.34
CA ASP A 61 14.55 -13.55 20.49
C ASP A 61 13.32 -13.87 19.64
N ALA A 62 13.41 -14.96 18.89
CA ALA A 62 12.27 -15.50 18.16
C ALA A 62 11.19 -15.92 19.16
N SER A 63 10.10 -15.15 19.20
CA SER A 63 8.84 -15.60 19.78
C SER A 63 7.74 -15.40 18.74
N SER A 64 7.27 -16.52 18.21
CA SER A 64 6.17 -16.64 17.27
C SER A 64 4.94 -15.87 17.77
N GLY A 65 4.61 -14.77 17.08
CA GLY A 65 3.37 -14.03 17.27
C GLY A 65 2.39 -14.36 16.15
N THR A 66 1.43 -15.22 16.47
CA THR A 66 0.25 -15.56 15.66
C THR A 66 -0.43 -14.29 15.12
N GLY A 67 -0.55 -14.16 13.80
CA GLY A 67 -1.35 -13.12 13.18
C GLY A 67 -2.84 -13.39 13.41
N SER A 68 -3.46 -12.67 14.35
CA SER A 68 -4.91 -12.66 14.50
C SER A 68 -5.55 -11.96 13.30
N ILE A 69 -6.30 -12.72 12.53
CA ILE A 69 -7.26 -12.22 11.55
C ILE A 69 -8.38 -11.47 12.29
N GLU A 70 -8.41 -10.14 12.18
CA GLU A 70 -9.60 -9.37 12.58
C GLU A 70 -10.69 -9.54 11.51
N ALA A 71 -11.49 -10.59 11.68
CA ALA A 71 -12.78 -10.70 11.03
C ALA A 71 -13.79 -9.83 11.79
N THR A 72 -14.08 -8.64 11.26
CA THR A 72 -15.22 -7.83 11.72
C THR A 72 -16.52 -8.54 11.30
N THR A 73 -17.10 -9.33 12.19
CA THR A 73 -18.49 -9.78 12.07
C THR A 73 -19.38 -8.86 12.89
N ASN A 74 -20.07 -7.93 12.22
CA ASN A 74 -21.17 -7.18 12.81
C ASN A 74 -22.34 -8.15 13.03
N SER A 75 -22.60 -8.55 14.28
CA SER A 75 -23.85 -9.19 14.65
C SER A 75 -24.70 -8.21 15.46
N ALA A 76 -25.88 -7.96 14.92
CA ALA A 76 -26.90 -7.10 15.47
C ALA A 76 -27.46 -7.63 16.80
N GLN A 77 -27.86 -6.63 17.58
CA GLN A 77 -28.54 -6.56 18.86
C GLN A 77 -29.78 -7.46 19.03
N THR A 78 -29.93 -7.91 20.29
CA THR A 78 -31.11 -8.45 21.03
C THR A 78 -31.67 -9.81 20.67
#